data_AF-A0A838G8K0-F1
#
_entry.id   AF-A0A838G8K0-F1
#
_cell.length_a   1.000
_cell.length_b   1.000
_cell.length_c   1.000
_cell.angle_alpha   90.00
_cell.angle_beta   90.00
_cell.angle_gamma   90.00
#
_symmetry.space_group_name_H-M   'P 1'
#
loop_
_entity.id
_entity.type
_entity.pdbx_description
1 polymer ?
#
loop_
_entity_poly.entity_id
_entity_poly.type
_entity_poly.pdbx_seq_one_letter_code
_entity_poly.pdbx_strand_id
1 'polypeptide(L)'
;RFGSAELPTREGEFSIFSKSRDHVSSLYDTSMPFAMFFSGGQAVHYSPDFAANGYYGASHGCVNVRDYDAIATLFDQVPLGTKVIIYWS
;
A
#
# COMPACT_ATOMS: atom_id res chain seq x y z
N ARG A 1 0.60 -7.41 3.08
CA ARG A 1 -0.78 -7.94 3.26
C ARG A 1 -1.72 -7.20 2.32
N PHE A 2 -2.63 -7.92 1.65
CA PHE A 2 -3.52 -7.38 0.62
C PHE A 2 -4.92 -7.10 1.19
N GLY A 3 -5.83 -6.62 0.33
CA GLY A 3 -7.24 -6.41 0.64
C GLY A 3 -8.00 -7.68 0.99
N SER A 4 -9.16 -7.53 1.64
CA SER A 4 -10.08 -8.64 1.91
C SER A 4 -10.81 -9.10 0.64
N ALA A 5 -11.64 -10.14 0.76
CA ALA A 5 -12.49 -10.58 -0.35
C ALA A 5 -13.53 -9.53 -0.75
N GLU A 6 -14.01 -8.75 0.22
CA GLU A 6 -15.00 -7.67 0.03
C GLU A 6 -14.34 -6.40 -0.54
N LEU A 7 -13.06 -6.17 -0.23
CA LEU A 7 -12.30 -5.00 -0.68
C LEU A 7 -10.95 -5.42 -1.29
N PRO A 8 -10.97 -6.14 -2.43
CA PRO A 8 -9.78 -6.76 -2.99
C PRO A 8 -8.80 -5.72 -3.53
N THR A 9 -7.51 -6.00 -3.36
CA THR A 9 -6.46 -5.35 -4.17
C THR A 9 -6.64 -5.82 -5.61
N ARG A 10 -6.77 -4.87 -6.54
CA ARG A 10 -7.09 -5.18 -7.94
C ARG A 10 -5.90 -5.82 -8.63
N GLU A 11 -6.09 -6.96 -9.29
CA GLU A 11 -5.06 -7.52 -10.18
C GLU A 11 -4.82 -6.63 -11.39
N GLY A 12 -3.62 -6.76 -11.94
CA GLY A 12 -3.27 -6.16 -13.21
C GLY A 12 -1.90 -5.48 -13.21
N GLU A 13 -1.66 -4.79 -14.31
CA GLU A 13 -0.49 -3.97 -14.52
C GLU A 13 -0.85 -2.49 -14.32
N PHE A 14 -0.12 -1.85 -13.42
CA PHE A 14 -0.31 -0.46 -13.04
C PHE A 14 1.02 0.29 -13.07
N SER A 15 0.99 1.57 -12.73
CA SER A 15 2.19 2.37 -12.51
C SER A 15 2.01 3.28 -11.30
N ILE A 16 3.10 3.55 -10.57
CA ILE A 16 3.08 4.53 -9.48
C ILE A 16 2.78 5.91 -10.06
N PHE A 17 1.60 6.46 -9.77
CA PHE A 17 1.18 7.76 -10.30
C PHE A 17 1.30 8.90 -9.27
N SER A 18 1.37 8.56 -7.98
CA SER A 18 1.53 9.55 -6.91
C SER A 18 2.23 8.94 -5.71
N LYS A 19 2.92 9.79 -4.94
CA LYS A 19 3.66 9.42 -3.74
C LYS A 19 3.45 10.46 -2.65
N SER A 20 3.26 10.02 -1.42
CA SER A 20 3.18 10.88 -0.24
C SER A 20 3.83 10.20 0.96
N ARG A 21 4.83 10.87 1.55
CA ARG A 21 5.62 10.31 2.66
C ARG A 21 4.79 10.24 3.95
N ASP A 22 4.01 11.28 4.22
CA ASP A 22 3.22 11.42 5.45
C ASP A 22 1.71 11.41 5.14
N HIS A 23 1.27 10.45 4.32
CA HIS A 23 -0.12 10.39 3.89
C HIS A 23 -1.06 10.04 5.05
N VAL A 24 -2.23 10.66 5.05
CA VAL A 24 -3.37 10.32 5.91
C VAL A 24 -4.56 10.07 5.01
N SER A 25 -5.19 8.91 5.14
CA SER A 25 -6.39 8.56 4.37
C SER A 25 -7.54 9.46 4.76
N SER A 26 -8.12 10.21 3.82
CA SER A 26 -9.33 11.01 4.08
C SER A 26 -10.59 10.16 4.28
N LEU A 27 -10.58 8.90 3.82
CA LEU A 27 -11.73 7.98 3.93
C LEU A 27 -11.76 7.25 5.27
N TYR A 28 -10.58 6.93 5.81
CA TYR A 28 -10.43 6.10 7.01
C TYR A 28 -9.77 6.82 8.18
N ASP A 29 -9.42 8.10 8.02
CA ASP A 29 -8.71 8.93 9.00
C ASP A 29 -7.51 8.21 9.64
N THR A 30 -6.75 7.52 8.80
CA THR A 30 -5.68 6.60 9.22
C THR A 30 -4.38 6.98 8.53
N SER A 31 -3.28 7.00 9.31
CA SER A 31 -1.94 7.24 8.79
C SER A 31 -1.50 6.11 7.86
N MET A 32 -1.00 6.48 6.69
CA MET A 32 -0.46 5.59 5.66
C MET A 32 0.93 6.07 5.23
N PRO A 33 1.95 5.98 6.09
CA PRO A 33 3.28 6.47 5.75
C PRO A 33 3.86 5.78 4.51
N PHE A 34 4.62 6.55 3.73
CA PHE A 34 5.26 6.11 2.49
C PHE A 34 4.28 5.57 1.44
N ALA A 35 3.12 6.21 1.33
CA ALA A 35 2.10 5.81 0.36
C ALA A 35 2.57 6.02 -1.08
N MET A 36 2.59 4.93 -1.85
CA MET A 36 2.85 4.91 -3.28
C MET A 36 1.61 4.39 -4.01
N PHE A 37 0.85 5.30 -4.63
CA PHE A 37 -0.43 5.01 -5.25
C PHE A 37 -0.28 4.44 -6.65
N PHE A 38 -1.01 3.37 -6.94
CA PHE A 38 -0.96 2.66 -8.22
C PHE A 38 -2.34 2.42 -8.87
N SER A 39 -3.43 2.41 -8.10
CA SER A 39 -4.79 2.20 -8.67
C SER A 39 -5.88 2.97 -7.95
N GLY A 40 -6.15 4.22 -8.35
CA GLY A 40 -7.35 4.99 -7.96
C GLY A 40 -7.68 4.96 -6.45
N GLY A 41 -6.67 5.10 -5.59
CA GLY A 41 -6.78 5.00 -4.13
C GLY A 41 -6.05 3.80 -3.50
N GLN A 42 -5.71 2.77 -4.27
CA GLN A 42 -4.87 1.67 -3.78
C GLN A 42 -3.39 2.06 -3.84
N ALA A 43 -2.70 1.82 -2.72
CA ALA A 43 -1.30 2.16 -2.54
C ALA A 43 -0.53 1.03 -1.84
N VAL A 44 0.78 0.99 -2.07
CA VAL A 44 1.73 0.32 -1.18
C VAL A 44 2.09 1.31 -0.07
N HIS A 45 2.00 0.92 1.20
CA HIS A 45 2.32 1.80 2.33
C HIS A 45 2.64 1.02 3.61
N TYR A 46 3.23 1.71 4.59
CA TYR A 46 3.39 1.19 5.95
C TYR A 46 2.05 1.06 6.66
N SER A 47 1.83 -0.04 7.38
CA SER A 47 0.66 -0.22 8.24
C SER A 47 1.08 -0.61 9.66
N PRO A 48 0.85 0.27 10.66
CA PRO A 48 1.07 -0.06 12.07
C PRO A 48 0.25 -1.28 12.51
N ASP A 49 -0.98 -1.40 12.01
CA ASP A 49 -1.84 -2.56 12.27
C ASP A 49 -1.22 -3.86 11.74
N PHE A 50 -0.70 -3.86 10.51
CA PHE A 50 -0.04 -5.06 9.98
C PHE A 50 1.25 -5.38 10.74
N ALA A 51 1.95 -4.36 11.23
CA ALA A 51 3.14 -4.56 12.07
C ALA A 51 2.80 -5.20 13.42
N ALA A 52 1.69 -4.79 14.05
CA ALA A 52 1.26 -5.33 15.35
C ALA A 52 0.57 -6.70 15.24
N ASN A 53 -0.34 -6.85 14.28
CA ASN A 53 -1.29 -7.96 14.23
C ASN A 53 -0.99 -8.99 13.13
N GLY A 54 -0.04 -8.70 12.24
CA GLY A 54 0.31 -9.60 11.16
C GLY A 54 -0.90 -9.93 10.26
N TYR A 55 -1.06 -11.20 9.93
CA TYR A 55 -2.13 -11.66 9.04
C TYR A 55 -3.49 -11.82 9.74
N TYR A 56 -3.61 -11.43 11.01
CA TYR A 56 -4.89 -11.34 11.69
C TYR A 56 -5.62 -10.06 11.24
N GLY A 57 -6.28 -10.14 10.08
CA GLY A 57 -6.99 -9.03 9.44
C GLY A 57 -6.65 -8.90 7.95
N ALA A 58 -7.21 -7.89 7.31
CA ALA A 58 -6.96 -7.56 5.90
C ALA A 58 -6.91 -6.04 5.73
N SER A 59 -6.39 -5.56 4.59
CA SER A 59 -6.50 -4.15 4.26
C SER A 59 -7.85 -3.84 3.58
N HIS A 60 -8.14 -2.55 3.38
CA HIS A 60 -9.27 -2.09 2.57
C HIS A 60 -8.89 -1.92 1.08
N GLY A 61 -8.00 -2.79 0.58
CA GLY A 61 -7.55 -2.82 -0.82
C GLY A 61 -6.11 -2.36 -1.06
N CYS A 62 -5.48 -1.67 -0.09
CA CYS A 62 -4.06 -1.29 -0.17
C CYS A 62 -3.13 -2.50 0.04
N VAL A 63 -1.87 -2.37 -0.38
CA VAL A 63 -0.82 -3.33 -0.07
C VAL A 63 -0.07 -2.84 1.17
N ASN A 64 -0.32 -3.48 2.32
CA ASN A 64 0.32 -3.13 3.58
C ASN A 64 1.69 -3.78 3.72
N VAL A 65 2.68 -2.98 4.12
CA VAL A 65 4.02 -3.41 4.53
C VAL A 65 4.18 -3.18 6.04
N ARG A 66 4.74 -4.16 6.74
CA ARG A 66 4.93 -4.13 8.21
C ARG A 66 6.32 -3.67 8.66
N ASP A 67 7.28 -3.68 7.75
CA ASP A 67 8.65 -3.25 7.99
C ASP A 67 8.78 -1.79 7.57
N TYR A 68 9.07 -0.92 8.54
CA TYR A 68 9.10 0.54 8.34
C TYR A 68 10.33 0.98 7.54
N ASP A 69 11.50 0.42 7.83
CA ASP A 69 12.74 0.81 7.17
C ASP A 69 12.78 0.29 5.74
N ALA A 70 12.24 -0.92 5.51
CA ALA A 70 12.14 -1.48 4.17
C ALA A 70 11.22 -0.65 3.27
N ILE A 71 10.05 -0.20 3.77
CA ILE A 71 9.14 0.62 2.95
C ILE A 71 9.66 2.05 2.75
N ALA A 72 10.36 2.63 3.73
CA ALA A 72 11.06 3.91 3.55
C ALA A 72 12.11 3.81 2.43
N THR A 73 12.93 2.75 2.47
CA THR A 73 13.95 2.47 1.44
C THR A 73 13.32 2.27 0.06
N LEU A 74 12.25 1.47 -0.02
CA LEU A 74 11.52 1.25 -1.28
C LEU A 74 10.93 2.55 -1.81
N PHE A 75 10.35 3.37 -0.94
CA PHE A 75 9.81 4.67 -1.31
C PHE A 75 10.88 5.55 -1.95
N ASP A 76 12.10 5.60 -1.42
CA ASP A 76 13.15 6.44 -1.99
C ASP A 76 13.65 5.92 -3.36
N GLN A 77 13.61 4.60 -3.58
CA GLN A 77 14.09 3.98 -4.81
C GLN A 77 13.06 3.98 -5.96
N VAL A 78 11.76 4.07 -5.65
CA VAL A 78 10.69 3.91 -6.64
C VAL A 78 10.27 5.27 -7.21
N PRO A 79 10.63 5.63 -8.45
CA PRO A 79 10.15 6.85 -9.10
C PRO A 79 8.66 6.76 -9.49
N LEU A 80 8.08 7.91 -9.86
CA LEU A 80 6.79 7.92 -10.55
C LEU A 80 6.93 7.22 -11.92
N GLY A 81 5.89 6.51 -12.33
CA GLY A 81 5.87 5.69 -13.54
C GLY A 81 6.43 4.28 -13.36
N THR A 82 6.99 3.93 -12.19
CA THR A 82 7.43 2.55 -11.93
C THR A 82 6.26 1.59 -12.04
N LYS A 83 6.45 0.53 -12.83
CA LYS A 83 5.47 -0.53 -13.04
C LYS A 83 5.17 -1.29 -11.75
N VAL A 84 3.89 -1.53 -11.49
CA VAL A 84 3.40 -2.37 -10.39
C VAL A 84 2.60 -3.51 -10.99
N ILE A 85 2.96 -4.75 -10.66
CA ILE A 85 2.20 -5.95 -11.04
C ILE A 85 1.53 -6.50 -9.80
N ILE A 86 0.21 -6.57 -9.82
CA ILE A 86 -0.59 -7.22 -8.78
C ILE A 86 -1.12 -8.53 -9.33
N TYR A 87 -0.83 -9.63 -8.63
CA TYR A 87 -1.21 -10.99 -9.03
C TYR A 87 -1.57 -11.82 -7.80
N TRP A 88 -2.69 -12.54 -7.85
CA TRP A 88 -3.10 -13.56 -6.88
C TRP A 88 -2.76 -14.95 -7.42
N SER A 89 -2.22 -15.81 -6.57
CA SER A 89 -1.92 -17.23 -6.86
C SER A 89 -2.68 -18.14 -5.91
#